data_AF-A0A938VYK5-F1
#
_entry.id   AF-A0A938VYK5-F1
#
_cell.length_a   1.000
_cell.length_b   1.000
_cell.length_c   1.000
_cell.angle_alpha   90.00
_cell.angle_beta   90.00
_cell.angle_gamma   90.00
#
_symmetry.space_group_name_H-M   'P 1'
#
loop_
_entity.id
_entity.type
_entity.pdbx_description
1 polymer ?
#
loop_
_entity_poly.entity_id
_entity_poly.type
_entity_poly.pdbx_seq_one_letter_code
_entity_poly.pdbx_strand_id
1 'polypeptide(L)'
;MQIVIGILLLVVGVALPMGMLLWLSARLGRKPALAPLQVGLMLAFNGVAPVSLVTLGLGLVSQRVWAAPWIRTAALASGLAATLLLIGLVIARVAAPQRGDDG
;
A
#
# COMPACT_ATOMS: atom_id res chain seq x y z
N MET A 1 20.01 9.01 13.10
CA MET A 1 19.40 8.81 11.77
C MET A 1 18.26 7.80 11.76
N GLN A 2 18.40 6.61 12.35
CA GLN A 2 17.35 5.56 12.33
C GLN A 2 16.00 6.01 12.91
N ILE A 3 16.00 6.74 14.03
CA ILE A 3 14.77 7.27 14.64
C ILE A 3 14.04 8.25 13.70
N VAL A 4 14.79 9.11 13.01
CA VAL A 4 14.21 10.06 12.04
C VAL A 4 13.56 9.31 10.87
N ILE A 5 14.21 8.27 10.36
CA ILE A 5 13.64 7.38 9.33
C ILE A 5 12.37 6.70 9.84
N GLY A 6 12.38 6.21 11.09
CA GLY A 6 11.21 5.59 11.70
C GLY A 6 10.02 6.55 11.85
N ILE A 7 10.29 7.80 12.25
CA ILE A 7 9.26 8.86 12.30
C ILE A 7 8.73 9.17 10.89
N LEU A 8 9.61 9.30 9.90
CA LEU A 8 9.20 9.51 8.51
C LEU A 8 8.32 8.36 8.00
N LEU A 9 8.66 7.11 8.30
CA LEU A 9 7.85 5.94 7.93
C LEU A 9 6.47 5.97 8.59
N LEU A 10 6.38 6.40 9.85
CA LEU A 10 5.11 6.58 10.54
C LEU A 10 4.26 7.68 9.88
N VAL A 11 4.85 8.84 9.59
CA VAL A 11 4.17 9.95 8.91
C VAL A 11 3.68 9.52 7.54
N VAL A 12 4.53 8.84 6.75
CA VAL A 12 4.17 8.34 5.42
C VAL A 12 3.09 7.27 5.54
N GLY A 13 3.17 6.36 6.51
CA GLY A 13 2.17 5.34 6.76
C GLY A 13 0.77 5.92 7.01
N VAL A 14 0.68 7.12 7.60
CA VAL A 14 -0.61 7.80 7.85
C VAL A 14 -1.02 8.73 6.69
N ALA A 15 -0.08 9.43 6.06
CA ALA A 15 -0.38 10.41 5.02
C ALA A 15 -0.69 9.76 3.65
N LEU A 16 0.03 8.70 3.30
CA LEU A 16 -0.14 7.96 2.05
C LEU A 16 -1.56 7.41 1.85
N PRO A 17 -2.20 6.73 2.84
CA PRO A 17 -3.55 6.19 2.64
C PRO A 17 -4.60 7.28 2.38
N MET A 18 -4.49 8.42 3.08
CA MET A 18 -5.35 9.59 2.87
C MET A 18 -5.19 10.16 1.46
N GLY A 19 -3.94 10.37 1.02
CA GLY A 19 -3.67 10.87 -0.33
C GLY A 19 -4.16 9.90 -1.42
N MET A 20 -4.02 8.60 -1.19
CA MET A 20 -4.44 7.57 -2.15
C MET A 20 -5.96 7.43 -2.22
N LEU A 21 -6.68 7.62 -1.11
CA LEU A 21 -8.15 7.69 -1.11
C LEU A 21 -8.67 8.92 -1.87
N LEU A 22 -8.05 10.09 -1.64
CA LEU A 22 -8.38 11.32 -2.37
C LEU A 22 -8.12 11.15 -3.87
N TRP A 23 -6.98 10.58 -4.24
CA TRP A 23 -6.65 10.29 -5.63
C TRP A 23 -7.62 9.29 -6.26
N LEU A 24 -7.98 8.21 -5.55
CA LEU A 24 -8.92 7.21 -6.03
C LEU A 24 -10.32 7.82 -6.22
N SER A 25 -10.79 8.62 -5.26
CA SER A 25 -12.05 9.36 -5.35
C SER A 25 -12.06 10.29 -6.57
N ALA A 26 -11.00 11.08 -6.77
CA ALA A 26 -10.85 11.95 -7.93
C ALA A 26 -10.76 11.17 -9.25
N ARG A 27 -10.19 9.95 -9.24
CA ARG A 27 -10.02 9.12 -10.43
C ARG A 27 -11.27 8.34 -10.80
N LEU A 28 -12.08 7.92 -9.83
CA LEU A 28 -13.37 7.25 -10.07
C LEU A 28 -14.36 8.16 -10.81
N GLY A 29 -14.26 9.49 -10.63
CA GLY A 29 -15.05 10.47 -11.38
C GLY A 29 -14.54 10.78 -12.80
N ARG A 30 -13.41 10.22 -13.22
CA ARG A 30 -12.79 10.49 -14.54
C ARG A 30 -12.93 9.29 -15.48
N LYS A 31 -13.25 9.56 -16.75
CA LYS A 31 -13.24 8.56 -17.83
C LYS A 31 -11.83 8.45 -18.44
N PRO A 32 -11.37 7.25 -18.87
CA PRO A 32 -12.02 5.95 -18.71
C PRO A 32 -11.99 5.47 -17.24
N ALA A 33 -13.07 4.80 -16.84
CA ALA A 33 -13.23 4.26 -15.48
C ALA A 33 -12.15 3.20 -15.21
N LEU A 34 -11.65 3.12 -13.97
CA LEU A 34 -10.79 2.01 -13.57
C LEU A 34 -11.58 0.69 -13.60
N ALA A 35 -10.90 -0.39 -13.97
CA ALA A 35 -11.45 -1.72 -13.79
C ALA A 35 -11.75 -1.98 -12.30
N PRO A 36 -12.87 -2.63 -11.96
CA PRO A 36 -13.22 -2.96 -10.57
C PRO A 36 -12.11 -3.69 -9.80
N LEU A 37 -11.37 -4.56 -10.50
CA LEU A 37 -10.20 -5.25 -9.96
C LEU A 37 -9.09 -4.29 -9.52
N GLN A 38 -8.80 -3.25 -10.31
CA GLN A 38 -7.77 -2.26 -9.97
C GLN A 38 -8.18 -1.42 -8.76
N VAL A 39 -9.47 -1.07 -8.65
CA VAL A 39 -10.03 -0.37 -7.49
C VAL A 39 -9.91 -1.24 -6.23
N GLY A 40 -10.30 -2.51 -6.32
CA GLY A 40 -10.21 -3.46 -5.20
C GLY A 40 -8.76 -3.69 -4.75
N LEU A 41 -7.83 -3.89 -5.69
CA LEU A 41 -6.41 -4.02 -5.40
C LEU A 41 -5.81 -2.75 -4.77
N MET A 42 -6.20 -1.57 -5.25
CA MET A 42 -5.80 -0.30 -4.63
C MET A 42 -6.35 -0.17 -3.22
N LEU A 43 -7.62 -0.50 -2.98
CA LEU A 43 -8.20 -0.45 -1.64
C LEU A 43 -7.49 -1.42 -0.68
N ALA A 44 -7.22 -2.65 -1.14
CA ALA A 44 -6.47 -3.64 -0.37
C ALA A 44 -5.04 -3.17 -0.07
N PHE A 45 -4.34 -2.59 -1.05
CA PHE A 45 -3.01 -2.03 -0.85
C PHE A 45 -3.03 -0.87 0.14
N ASN A 46 -4.06 -0.03 0.08
CA ASN A 46 -4.29 1.07 1.00
C ASN A 46 -4.48 0.60 2.46
N GLY A 47 -5.09 -0.58 2.66
CA GLY A 47 -5.19 -1.17 4.00
C GLY A 47 -3.87 -1.76 4.52
N VAL A 48 -3.09 -2.41 3.65
CA VAL A 48 -1.92 -3.22 4.06
C VAL A 48 -0.62 -2.41 4.13
N ALA A 49 -0.37 -1.51 3.18
CA ALA A 49 0.87 -0.76 3.10
C ALA A 49 1.13 0.15 4.31
N PRO A 50 0.14 0.90 4.85
CA PRO A 50 0.28 1.65 6.10
C PRO A 50 0.70 0.79 7.27
N VAL A 51 0.10 -0.40 7.41
CA VAL A 51 0.42 -1.32 8.51
C VAL A 51 1.88 -1.73 8.42
N SER A 52 2.39 -2.05 7.23
CA SER A 52 3.80 -2.40 7.04
C SER A 52 4.73 -1.23 7.39
N LEU A 53 4.44 -0.02 6.90
CA LEU A 53 5.21 1.19 7.16
C LEU A 53 5.23 1.56 8.65
N VAL A 54 4.09 1.48 9.33
CA VAL A 54 3.95 1.78 10.76
C VAL A 54 4.71 0.75 11.59
N THR A 55 4.60 -0.54 11.25
CA THR A 55 5.28 -1.61 11.98
C THR A 55 6.80 -1.52 11.83
N LEU A 56 7.28 -1.20 10.63
CA LEU A 56 8.71 -0.94 10.36
C LEU A 56 9.19 0.33 11.05
N GLY A 57 8.40 1.41 11.01
CA GLY A 57 8.71 2.66 11.69
C GLY A 57 8.86 2.47 13.20
N LEU A 58 7.91 1.77 13.82
CA LEU A 58 7.96 1.39 15.24
C LEU A 58 9.20 0.55 15.58
N GLY A 59 9.55 -0.40 14.73
CA GLY A 59 10.76 -1.22 14.88
C GLY A 59 12.06 -0.42 14.85
N LEU A 60 12.11 0.62 14.01
CA LEU A 60 13.27 1.51 13.88
C LEU A 60 13.35 2.56 15.00
N VAL A 61 12.22 2.95 15.59
CA VAL A 61 12.17 3.88 16.73
C VAL A 61 12.51 3.17 18.04
N SER A 62 12.15 1.89 18.19
CA SER A 62 12.35 1.16 19.44
C SER A 62 12.76 -0.30 19.24
N GLN A 63 13.94 -0.67 19.73
CA GLN A 63 14.39 -2.06 19.75
C GLN A 63 13.54 -2.97 20.64
N ARG A 64 12.92 -2.44 21.70
CA ARG A 64 11.96 -3.21 22.53
C ARG A 64 10.75 -3.65 21.72
N VAL A 65 10.29 -2.79 20.81
CA VAL A 65 9.16 -3.10 19.93
C VAL A 65 9.60 -4.12 18.88
N TRP A 66 10.81 -3.99 18.32
CA TRP A 66 11.35 -4.96 17.36
C TRP A 66 11.67 -6.34 17.96
N ALA A 67 11.89 -6.43 19.28
CA ALA A 67 12.10 -7.68 19.98
C ALA A 67 10.80 -8.48 20.15
N ALA A 68 9.64 -7.84 20.00
CA ALA A 68 8.37 -8.53 20.09
C ALA A 68 8.13 -9.42 18.86
N PRO A 69 7.87 -10.73 19.04
CA PRO A 69 7.69 -11.65 17.92
C PRO A 69 6.49 -11.28 17.07
N TRP A 70 5.40 -10.81 17.68
CA TRP A 70 4.19 -10.40 16.97
C TRP A 70 4.42 -9.19 16.03
N ILE A 71 5.30 -8.24 16.41
CA ILE A 71 5.70 -7.11 15.55
C ILE A 71 6.45 -7.62 14.32
N ARG A 72 7.37 -8.58 14.49
CA ARG A 72 8.11 -9.16 13.36
C ARG A 72 7.19 -9.93 12.42
N THR A 73 6.27 -10.72 12.97
CA THR A 73 5.28 -11.46 12.17
C THR A 73 4.37 -10.49 11.42
N ALA A 74 3.90 -9.43 12.08
CA ALA A 74 3.09 -8.39 11.45
C ALA A 74 3.85 -7.65 10.34
N ALA A 75 5.12 -7.30 10.56
CA ALA A 75 5.97 -6.66 9.56
C ALA A 75 6.19 -7.56 8.33
N LEU A 76 6.50 -8.83 8.55
CA LEU A 76 6.68 -9.80 7.47
C LEU A 76 5.39 -10.06 6.70
N ALA A 77 4.28 -10.31 7.42
CA ALA A 77 2.99 -10.61 6.81
C ALA A 77 2.46 -9.41 6.00
N SER A 78 2.51 -8.20 6.57
CA SER A 78 2.09 -6.98 5.88
C SER A 78 3.00 -6.64 4.71
N GLY A 79 4.32 -6.85 4.83
CA GLY A 79 5.27 -6.65 3.74
C GLY A 79 5.01 -7.61 2.57
N LEU A 80 4.79 -8.90 2.85
CA LEU A 80 4.42 -9.90 1.84
C LEU A 80 3.11 -9.54 1.16
N ALA A 81 2.07 -9.22 1.92
CA ALA A 81 0.77 -8.87 1.37
C ALA A 81 0.85 -7.58 0.51
N ALA A 82 1.56 -6.54 0.95
CA ALA A 82 1.77 -5.32 0.17
C ALA A 82 2.51 -5.61 -1.15
N THR A 83 3.53 -6.47 -1.11
CA THR A 83 4.30 -6.87 -2.30
C THR A 83 3.43 -7.65 -3.29
N LEU A 84 2.63 -8.61 -2.81
CA LEU A 84 1.70 -9.37 -3.66
C LEU A 84 0.63 -8.48 -4.30
N LEU A 85 0.11 -7.51 -3.55
CA LEU A 85 -0.85 -6.53 -4.06
C LEU A 85 -0.23 -5.60 -5.11
N LEU A 86 1.02 -5.18 -4.92
CA LEU A 86 1.79 -4.43 -5.92
C LEU A 86 2.00 -5.24 -7.20
N ILE A 87 2.42 -6.50 -7.07
CA ILE A 87 2.59 -7.41 -8.21
C ILE A 87 1.25 -7.57 -8.94
N GLY A 88 0.16 -7.81 -8.21
CA GLY A 88 -1.19 -7.90 -8.78
C GLY A 88 -1.61 -6.62 -9.50
N LEU A 89 -1.30 -5.44 -8.96
CA LEU A 89 -1.55 -4.15 -9.61
C LEU A 89 -0.74 -3.98 -10.89
N VAL A 90 0.55 -4.33 -10.89
CA VAL A 90 1.40 -4.25 -12.07
C VAL A 90 0.88 -5.20 -13.15
N ILE A 91 0.55 -6.45 -12.81
CA ILE A 91 -0.03 -7.41 -13.75
C ILE A 91 -1.37 -6.88 -14.29
N ALA A 92 -2.26 -6.38 -13.44
CA ALA A 92 -3.56 -5.84 -13.85
C ALA A 92 -3.44 -4.56 -14.71
N ARG A 93 -2.33 -3.83 -14.62
CA ARG A 93 -2.00 -2.70 -15.50
C ARG A 93 -1.46 -3.17 -16.85
N VAL A 94 -0.56 -4.16 -16.84
CA VAL A 94 0.06 -4.75 -18.04
C VAL A 94 -0.92 -5.63 -18.83
N ALA A 95 -1.95 -6.18 -18.18
CA ALA A 95 -3.03 -6.94 -18.80
C ALA A 95 -4.22 -6.07 -19.25
N ALA A 96 -4.17 -4.75 -18.99
CA ALA A 96 -5.14 -3.78 -19.49
C ALA A 96 -4.79 -3.08 -20.85
N PRO A 97 -3.97 -3.60 -21.79
CA PRO A 97 -3.87 -3.04 -23.12
C PRO A 97 -5.09 -3.52 -23.95
N GLN A 98 -5.85 -2.54 -24.45
CA GLN A 98 -6.78 -2.65 -25.58
C GLN A 98 -7.92 -3.68 -25.48
N ARG A 99 -8.92 -3.43 -24.62
CA ARG A 99 -10.29 -3.88 -24.89
C ARG A 99 -11.15 -2.67 -25.25
N GLY A 100 -10.74 -2.00 -26.32
CA GLY A 100 -11.32 -0.75 -26.80
C GLY A 100 -11.16 -0.59 -28.32
N ASP A 101 -11.11 -1.71 -29.05
CA ASP A 101 -11.17 -1.74 -30.49
C ASP A 101 -11.86 -3.04 -30.91
N ASP A 102 -13.19 -3.06 -30.80
CA ASP A 102 -14.10 -3.96 -31.51
C ASP A 102 -15.41 -3.17 -31.63
N GLY A 103 -15.70 -2.74 -32.86
CA GLY A 103 -16.77 -1.80 -33.22
C GLY A 103 -18.19 -2.35 -33.18
#